data_AF-A0A2E5G3Q8-F1
#
_entry.id   AF-A0A2E5G3Q8-F1
#
_cell.length_a   1.000
_cell.length_b   1.000
_cell.length_c   1.000
_cell.angle_alpha   90.00
_cell.angle_beta   90.00
_cell.angle_gamma   90.00
#
_symmetry.space_group_name_H-M   'P 1'
#
loop_
_entity.id
_entity.type
_entity.pdbx_description
1 polymer ?
#
loop_
_entity_poly.entity_id
_entity_poly.type
_entity_poly.pdbx_seq_one_letter_code
_entity_poly.pdbx_strand_id
1 'polypeptide(L)'
;MRGSQKTVRETLESTPGRSALITAYGPYDTLDDMEDLAEWSQWSRDNFPDLLSYAIILERGTNYKYKRYIEACQPDILAVELFVIDTDGSIKPEYHSQLAKLAKTAKQYHLPLWVQLQSFEPITAKPRLPSFAASQLDGATMRAQTFLALAHGVTGVHYFMYYGYELGMVVDLGTPTPGSRGSGIRPTQYENTVLTRSWYAARDMAPEIHRLGKSLIHMRLDGDVTYSGQVPEQCSPFEGRGHLLAAAIVNDSAATMQVNTEPENPSSLAVSFLTDQAGEEYFMIVNMVHGSRMSKLDGARTVRLTFDKNVTHIQRHSRHTGNIVTLVTDTSADGSRFLEFHLEGGTGDLFKWSNGNPWALDSNE
;
A
#
# COMPACT_ATOMS: atom_id res chain seq x y z
N MET A 1 10.93 -7.26 31.65
CA MET A 1 11.45 -8.15 30.59
C MET A 1 11.23 -9.65 30.83
N ARG A 2 11.64 -10.26 31.96
CA ARG A 2 11.61 -11.74 32.12
C ARG A 2 10.22 -12.41 32.02
N GLY A 3 9.16 -11.72 32.44
CA GLY A 3 7.79 -12.25 32.35
C GLY A 3 7.27 -12.37 30.92
N SER A 4 7.56 -11.38 30.06
CA SER A 4 7.12 -11.39 28.66
C SER A 4 7.91 -12.40 27.82
N GLN A 5 9.20 -12.58 28.08
CA GLN A 5 10.03 -13.58 27.39
C GLN A 5 9.53 -15.01 27.57
N LYS A 6 9.07 -15.37 28.77
CA LYS A 6 8.51 -16.71 29.04
C LYS A 6 7.25 -16.94 28.19
N THR A 7 6.30 -16.01 28.20
CA THR A 7 5.05 -16.14 27.44
C THR A 7 5.30 -16.18 25.93
N VAL A 8 6.22 -15.35 25.42
CA VAL A 8 6.62 -15.36 24.02
C VAL A 8 7.22 -16.72 23.65
N ARG A 9 8.11 -17.25 24.49
CA ARG A 9 8.70 -18.58 24.29
C ARG A 9 7.64 -19.68 24.24
N GLU A 10 6.77 -19.74 25.25
CA GLU A 10 5.70 -20.74 25.32
C GLU A 10 4.79 -20.67 24.10
N THR A 11 4.49 -19.45 23.63
CA THR A 11 3.67 -19.23 22.43
C THR A 11 4.39 -19.75 21.18
N LEU A 12 5.62 -19.30 20.93
CA LEU A 12 6.37 -19.66 19.73
C LEU A 12 6.71 -21.15 19.67
N GLU A 13 7.03 -21.77 20.80
CA GLU A 13 7.27 -23.22 20.90
C GLU A 13 6.00 -24.03 20.63
N SER A 14 4.81 -23.47 20.94
CA SER A 14 3.52 -24.10 20.62
C SER A 14 3.08 -23.92 19.16
N THR A 15 3.67 -22.97 18.42
CA THR A 15 3.31 -22.65 17.03
C THR A 15 4.54 -22.49 16.10
N PRO A 16 5.43 -23.50 16.02
CA PRO A 16 6.68 -23.38 15.26
C PRO A 16 6.42 -23.12 13.76
N GLY A 17 7.14 -22.14 13.20
CA GLY A 17 7.08 -21.77 11.78
C GLY A 17 5.77 -21.08 11.35
N ARG A 18 4.88 -20.71 12.28
CA ARG A 18 3.58 -20.09 11.99
C ARG A 18 3.39 -18.74 12.65
N SER A 19 4.47 -18.13 13.10
CA SER A 19 4.44 -16.90 13.88
C SER A 19 5.45 -15.90 13.31
N ALA A 20 5.13 -14.63 13.51
CA ALA A 20 6.05 -13.52 13.35
C ALA A 20 5.94 -12.67 14.63
N LEU A 21 6.98 -11.92 14.93
CA LEU A 21 7.08 -11.15 16.15
C LEU A 21 7.16 -9.66 15.84
N ILE A 22 6.11 -8.94 16.24
CA ILE A 22 6.12 -7.50 16.31
C ILE A 22 6.81 -7.14 17.63
N THR A 23 8.12 -6.88 17.55
CA THR A 23 8.97 -6.51 18.69
C THR A 23 8.59 -5.15 19.27
N ALA A 24 7.94 -4.31 18.46
CA ALA A 24 7.61 -2.94 18.79
C ALA A 24 6.39 -2.43 18.01
N TYR A 25 5.50 -1.70 18.70
CA TYR A 25 4.44 -0.86 18.14
C TYR A 25 4.41 0.49 18.88
N GLY A 26 4.78 1.59 18.23
CA GLY A 26 4.73 2.92 18.88
C GLY A 26 5.70 3.96 18.32
N PRO A 27 5.63 5.22 18.81
CA PRO A 27 6.65 6.21 18.57
C PRO A 27 7.83 5.93 19.52
N TYR A 28 9.01 5.71 18.96
CA TYR A 28 10.22 5.49 19.75
C TYR A 28 11.10 6.72 19.66
N ASP A 29 10.87 7.62 20.61
CA ASP A 29 11.42 8.97 20.57
C ASP A 29 12.64 9.13 21.49
N THR A 30 12.88 8.18 22.41
CA THR A 30 13.99 8.25 23.37
C THR A 30 15.15 7.30 23.03
N LEU A 31 16.29 7.52 23.70
CA LEU A 31 17.44 6.60 23.63
C LEU A 31 17.15 5.28 24.35
N ASP A 32 16.58 5.37 25.55
CA ASP A 32 16.24 4.23 26.37
C ASP A 32 15.24 3.29 25.66
N ASP A 33 14.25 3.85 24.96
CA ASP A 33 13.31 3.05 24.15
C ASP A 33 14.04 2.22 23.07
N MET A 34 15.10 2.78 22.46
CA MET A 34 15.85 2.08 21.41
C MET A 34 16.75 0.98 21.97
N GLU A 35 17.31 1.18 23.17
CA GLU A 35 18.16 0.17 23.84
C GLU A 35 17.33 -1.04 24.26
N ASP A 36 16.16 -0.82 24.87
CA ASP A 36 15.23 -1.87 25.26
C ASP A 36 14.76 -2.67 24.03
N LEU A 37 14.46 -1.99 22.92
CA LEU A 37 14.09 -2.67 21.67
C LEU A 37 15.24 -3.46 21.07
N ALA A 38 16.44 -2.90 21.05
CA ALA A 38 17.62 -3.61 20.56
C ALA A 38 17.91 -4.88 21.37
N GLU A 39 17.81 -4.81 22.71
CA GLU A 39 17.92 -5.99 23.58
C GLU A 39 16.85 -7.03 23.25
N TRP A 40 15.62 -6.59 23.01
CA TRP A 40 14.51 -7.48 22.72
C TRP A 40 14.62 -8.14 21.33
N SER A 41 15.02 -7.38 20.31
CA SER A 41 15.32 -7.91 18.98
C SER A 41 16.50 -8.89 19.00
N GLN A 42 17.55 -8.57 19.75
CA GLN A 42 18.70 -9.47 19.90
C GLN A 42 18.30 -10.78 20.60
N TRP A 43 17.56 -10.68 21.71
CA TRP A 43 17.05 -11.86 22.41
C TRP A 43 16.17 -12.73 21.51
N SER A 44 15.30 -12.11 20.70
CA SER A 44 14.45 -12.85 19.74
C SER A 44 15.30 -13.63 18.74
N ARG A 45 16.31 -13.00 18.11
CA ARG A 45 17.19 -13.68 17.16
C ARG A 45 18.01 -14.80 17.79
N ASP A 46 18.53 -14.60 18.99
CA ASP A 46 19.35 -15.60 19.70
C ASP A 46 18.55 -16.86 20.06
N ASN A 47 17.24 -16.71 20.31
CA ASN A 47 16.39 -17.81 20.78
C ASN A 47 15.49 -18.40 19.68
N PHE A 48 15.18 -17.61 18.65
CA PHE A 48 14.29 -17.97 17.55
C PHE A 48 14.85 -17.40 16.23
N PRO A 49 15.99 -17.91 15.74
CA PRO A 49 16.70 -17.35 14.59
C PRO A 49 15.90 -17.38 13.28
N ASP A 50 14.94 -18.29 13.16
CA ASP A 50 14.07 -18.43 11.99
C ASP A 50 12.77 -17.61 12.11
N LEU A 51 12.58 -16.87 13.21
CA LEU A 51 11.37 -16.09 13.45
C LEU A 51 11.48 -14.73 12.77
N LEU A 52 10.53 -14.47 11.87
CA LEU A 52 10.37 -13.15 11.27
C LEU A 52 10.10 -12.10 12.35
N SER A 53 10.99 -11.12 12.48
CA SER A 53 10.97 -10.09 13.52
C SER A 53 11.00 -8.70 12.90
N TYR A 54 10.03 -7.88 13.31
CA TYR A 54 9.95 -6.49 12.86
C TYR A 54 9.29 -5.60 13.92
N ALA A 55 9.24 -4.30 13.65
CA ALA A 55 8.47 -3.33 14.41
C ALA A 55 7.59 -2.55 13.45
N ILE A 56 6.48 -2.05 13.96
CA ILE A 56 5.60 -1.14 13.24
C ILE A 56 5.89 0.26 13.77
N ILE A 57 6.54 1.07 12.94
CA ILE A 57 6.92 2.43 13.29
C ILE A 57 5.78 3.36 12.86
N LEU A 58 5.31 4.19 13.79
CA LEU A 58 4.25 5.15 13.51
C LEU A 58 4.74 6.30 12.63
N GLU A 59 3.88 6.77 11.72
CA GLU A 59 4.06 7.84 10.73
C GLU A 59 4.70 9.15 11.26
N ARG A 60 4.75 9.37 12.58
CA ARG A 60 5.30 10.58 13.20
C ARG A 60 6.84 10.60 13.27
N GLY A 61 7.51 9.77 12.47
CA GLY A 61 8.96 9.63 12.45
C GLY A 61 9.65 10.48 11.38
N THR A 62 10.77 11.12 11.75
CA THR A 62 11.70 11.66 10.75
C THR A 62 12.55 10.52 10.17
N ASN A 63 13.11 10.68 8.96
CA ASN A 63 13.98 9.66 8.33
C ASN A 63 15.11 9.13 9.23
N TYR A 64 15.61 9.98 10.14
CA TYR A 64 16.61 9.61 11.13
C TYR A 64 16.13 8.49 12.05
N LYS A 65 14.84 8.46 12.42
CA LYS A 65 14.28 7.44 13.31
C LYS A 65 14.26 6.06 12.65
N TYR A 66 13.94 5.97 11.36
CA TYR A 66 13.95 4.69 10.63
C TYR A 66 15.34 4.07 10.58
N LYS A 67 16.35 4.87 10.23
CA LYS A 67 17.75 4.41 10.16
C LYS A 67 18.24 3.91 11.51
N ARG A 68 18.02 4.70 12.56
CA ARG A 68 18.43 4.36 13.91
C ARG A 68 17.75 3.10 14.42
N TYR A 69 16.46 2.92 14.15
CA TYR A 69 15.75 1.69 14.44
C TYR A 69 16.37 0.49 13.70
N ILE A 70 16.60 0.61 12.39
CA ILE A 70 17.18 -0.48 11.60
C ILE A 70 18.57 -0.87 12.12
N GLU A 71 19.41 0.11 12.41
CA GLU A 71 20.77 -0.10 12.90
C GLU A 71 20.81 -0.73 14.29
N ALA A 72 19.92 -0.31 15.19
CA ALA A 72 19.86 -0.83 16.55
C ALA A 72 19.17 -2.20 16.63
N CYS A 73 18.05 -2.37 15.92
CA CYS A 73 17.17 -3.51 16.07
C CYS A 73 17.40 -4.59 15.00
N GLN A 74 18.05 -4.28 13.87
CA GLN A 74 18.30 -5.20 12.75
C GLN A 74 17.06 -6.04 12.39
N PRO A 75 15.95 -5.40 11.99
CA PRO A 75 14.72 -6.10 11.66
C PRO A 75 14.83 -6.86 10.34
N ASP A 76 13.99 -7.87 10.16
CA ASP A 76 13.86 -8.55 8.86
C ASP A 76 13.05 -7.74 7.85
N ILE A 77 12.18 -6.86 8.35
CA ILE A 77 11.26 -6.03 7.56
C ILE A 77 11.22 -4.61 8.14
N LEU A 78 11.27 -3.61 7.27
CA LEU A 78 10.85 -2.26 7.64
C LEU A 78 9.33 -2.18 7.53
N ALA A 79 8.62 -2.15 8.66
CA ALA A 79 7.17 -1.99 8.67
C ALA A 79 6.77 -0.64 9.28
N VAL A 80 5.80 0.02 8.65
CA VAL A 80 5.31 1.33 9.10
C VAL A 80 3.80 1.40 9.10
N GLU A 81 3.23 2.21 9.97
CA GLU A 81 1.81 2.57 9.95
C GLU A 81 1.62 3.92 9.26
N LEU A 82 0.70 3.99 8.29
CA LEU A 82 0.42 5.18 7.49
C LEU A 82 -1.09 5.46 7.49
N PHE A 83 -1.51 6.52 8.19
CA PHE A 83 -2.89 6.97 8.30
C PHE A 83 -3.11 8.25 7.51
N VAL A 84 -3.36 8.04 6.22
CA VAL A 84 -3.17 9.07 5.20
C VAL A 84 -4.46 9.57 4.59
N ILE A 85 -5.62 9.14 5.09
CA ILE A 85 -6.89 9.59 4.57
C ILE A 85 -7.47 10.67 5.48
N ASP A 86 -7.71 11.84 4.90
CA ASP A 86 -8.33 12.97 5.59
C ASP A 86 -9.85 12.82 5.71
N THR A 87 -10.47 13.73 6.46
CA THR A 87 -11.93 13.75 6.70
C THR A 87 -12.77 13.87 5.43
N ASP A 88 -12.20 14.44 4.38
CA ASP A 88 -12.84 14.64 3.07
C ASP A 88 -12.59 13.47 2.10
N GLY A 89 -11.83 12.46 2.51
CA GLY A 89 -11.48 11.28 1.73
C GLY A 89 -10.36 11.48 0.73
N SER A 90 -9.69 12.64 0.75
CA SER A 90 -8.43 12.86 0.07
C SER A 90 -7.29 12.10 0.76
N ILE A 91 -6.25 11.78 -0.01
CA ILE A 91 -4.97 11.33 0.50
C ILE A 91 -4.14 12.55 0.89
N LYS A 92 -3.61 12.54 2.11
CA LYS A 92 -2.71 13.57 2.63
C LYS A 92 -1.51 13.79 1.70
N PRO A 93 -1.14 15.05 1.38
CA PRO A 93 -0.04 15.35 0.48
C PRO A 93 1.28 14.67 0.87
N GLU A 94 1.55 14.55 2.17
CA GLU A 94 2.76 13.95 2.68
C GLU A 94 2.89 12.45 2.37
N TYR A 95 1.78 11.72 2.13
CA TYR A 95 1.80 10.28 1.91
C TYR A 95 2.74 9.85 0.79
N HIS A 96 2.67 10.57 -0.33
CA HIS A 96 3.52 10.34 -1.50
C HIS A 96 5.00 10.49 -1.15
N SER A 97 5.35 11.62 -0.51
CA SER A 97 6.73 11.90 -0.12
C SER A 97 7.23 10.91 0.94
N GLN A 98 6.35 10.43 1.81
CA GLN A 98 6.69 9.47 2.87
C GLN A 98 6.95 8.09 2.29
N LEU A 99 6.10 7.59 1.39
CA LEU A 99 6.34 6.32 0.70
C LEU A 99 7.68 6.36 -0.07
N ALA A 100 7.99 7.47 -0.75
CA ALA A 100 9.28 7.64 -1.42
C ALA A 100 10.48 7.57 -0.44
N LYS A 101 10.37 8.27 0.71
CA LYS A 101 11.41 8.24 1.76
C LYS A 101 11.59 6.83 2.35
N LEU A 102 10.50 6.11 2.58
CA LEU A 102 10.49 4.75 3.10
C LEU A 102 11.06 3.76 2.10
N ALA A 103 10.64 3.80 0.84
CA ALA A 103 11.16 2.96 -0.23
C ALA A 103 12.67 3.15 -0.41
N LYS A 104 13.14 4.40 -0.40
CA LYS A 104 14.57 4.71 -0.43
C LYS A 104 15.32 4.14 0.77
N THR A 105 14.74 4.24 1.96
CA THR A 105 15.35 3.71 3.20
C THR A 105 15.39 2.18 3.16
N ALA A 106 14.30 1.52 2.81
CA ALA A 106 14.23 0.07 2.65
C ALA A 106 15.26 -0.43 1.63
N LYS A 107 15.38 0.25 0.48
CA LYS A 107 16.40 -0.04 -0.54
C LYS A 107 17.82 0.12 0.00
N GLN A 108 18.10 1.18 0.76
CA GLN A 108 19.43 1.43 1.34
C GLN A 108 19.88 0.31 2.28
N TYR A 109 18.96 -0.27 3.06
CA TYR A 109 19.27 -1.35 4.02
C TYR A 109 18.91 -2.75 3.50
N HIS A 110 18.54 -2.87 2.22
CA HIS A 110 18.12 -4.14 1.60
C HIS A 110 16.97 -4.86 2.31
N LEU A 111 16.03 -4.10 2.90
CA LEU A 111 14.88 -4.64 3.62
C LEU A 111 13.62 -4.67 2.74
N PRO A 112 12.76 -5.68 2.86
CA PRO A 112 11.37 -5.59 2.44
C PRO A 112 10.66 -4.43 3.17
N LEU A 113 9.76 -3.74 2.47
CA LEU A 113 8.94 -2.67 3.03
C LEU A 113 7.50 -3.16 3.17
N TRP A 114 6.99 -3.14 4.40
CA TRP A 114 5.59 -3.41 4.70
C TRP A 114 4.89 -2.14 5.20
N VAL A 115 3.62 -2.00 4.88
CA VAL A 115 2.80 -0.86 5.33
C VAL A 115 1.52 -1.36 6.00
N GLN A 116 1.17 -0.72 7.10
CA GLN A 116 -0.11 -0.83 7.75
C GLN A 116 -0.95 0.38 7.38
N LEU A 117 -2.00 0.14 6.61
CA LEU A 117 -2.85 1.14 6.03
C LEU A 117 -4.12 1.35 6.85
N GLN A 118 -4.69 2.54 6.70
CA GLN A 118 -5.96 2.91 7.30
C GLN A 118 -7.11 2.14 6.65
N SER A 119 -7.96 1.51 7.47
CA SER A 119 -9.17 0.84 6.98
C SER A 119 -10.39 1.00 7.89
N PHE A 120 -10.29 1.90 8.86
CA PHE A 120 -11.37 2.16 9.78
C PHE A 120 -12.24 3.31 9.28
N GLU A 121 -13.53 3.19 9.57
CA GLU A 121 -14.52 4.25 9.35
C GLU A 121 -15.16 4.57 10.71
N PRO A 122 -15.24 5.85 11.12
CA PRO A 122 -16.03 6.22 12.29
C PRO A 122 -17.52 6.02 11.97
N ILE A 123 -18.21 5.19 12.76
CA ILE A 123 -19.67 5.00 12.62
C ILE A 123 -20.46 6.19 13.17
N THR A 124 -19.88 6.95 14.10
CA THR A 124 -20.53 8.13 14.69
C THR A 124 -19.87 9.42 14.20
N ALA A 125 -20.68 10.46 13.98
CA ALA A 125 -20.22 11.79 13.54
C ALA A 125 -19.30 12.51 14.54
N LYS A 126 -19.07 11.93 15.72
CA LYS A 126 -18.15 12.43 16.75
C LYS A 126 -17.13 11.34 17.05
N PRO A 127 -16.01 11.26 16.32
CA PRO A 127 -14.97 10.30 16.64
C PRO A 127 -14.48 10.55 18.07
N ARG A 128 -14.25 9.46 18.84
CA ARG A 128 -13.76 9.57 20.23
C ARG A 128 -12.39 10.26 20.32
N LEU A 129 -11.60 10.22 19.25
CA LEU A 129 -10.37 11.00 19.12
C LEU A 129 -10.37 11.72 17.76
N PRO A 130 -10.00 13.01 17.71
CA PRO A 130 -9.91 13.77 16.46
C PRO A 130 -9.02 13.10 15.39
N SER A 131 -8.00 12.33 15.80
CA SER A 131 -7.11 11.59 14.90
C SER A 131 -7.75 10.40 14.17
N PHE A 132 -8.95 9.99 14.58
CA PHE A 132 -9.75 8.93 13.93
C PHE A 132 -10.94 9.51 13.15
N ALA A 133 -10.94 10.82 12.88
CA ALA A 133 -11.90 11.48 11.99
C ALA A 133 -11.58 11.11 10.53
N ALA A 134 -11.72 9.85 10.17
CA ALA A 134 -11.58 9.43 8.78
C ALA A 134 -12.89 9.64 8.03
N SER A 135 -12.82 9.99 6.74
CA SER A 135 -13.97 9.85 5.86
C SER A 135 -14.41 8.38 5.77
N GLN A 136 -15.62 8.15 5.25
CA GLN A 136 -15.98 6.81 4.78
C GLN A 136 -15.02 6.41 3.66
N LEU A 137 -14.23 5.37 3.88
CA LEU A 137 -13.28 4.86 2.90
C LEU A 137 -14.06 4.05 1.86
N ASP A 138 -13.99 4.47 0.60
CA ASP A 138 -14.64 3.74 -0.50
C ASP A 138 -13.62 2.99 -1.37
N GLY A 139 -14.13 2.25 -2.35
CA GLY A 139 -13.38 1.34 -3.20
C GLY A 139 -12.20 1.99 -3.91
N ALA A 140 -12.33 3.22 -4.40
CA ALA A 140 -11.23 3.93 -5.07
C ALA A 140 -10.15 4.39 -4.09
N THR A 141 -10.51 4.97 -2.94
CA THR A 141 -9.55 5.44 -1.93
C THR A 141 -8.76 4.29 -1.32
N MET A 142 -9.43 3.17 -0.96
CA MET A 142 -8.77 1.97 -0.46
C MET A 142 -7.77 1.39 -1.47
N ARG A 143 -8.10 1.46 -2.76
CA ARG A 143 -7.21 1.07 -3.85
C ARG A 143 -6.04 2.03 -3.99
N ALA A 144 -6.30 3.33 -4.01
CA ALA A 144 -5.27 4.35 -4.21
C ALA A 144 -4.15 4.24 -3.17
N GLN A 145 -4.47 4.12 -1.88
CA GLN A 145 -3.43 3.89 -0.85
C GLN A 145 -2.66 2.58 -1.12
N THR A 146 -3.35 1.51 -1.49
CA THR A 146 -2.71 0.19 -1.63
C THR A 146 -1.85 0.08 -2.88
N PHE A 147 -2.38 0.44 -4.05
CA PHE A 147 -1.64 0.36 -5.31
C PHE A 147 -0.54 1.41 -5.40
N LEU A 148 -0.70 2.59 -4.78
CA LEU A 148 0.41 3.54 -4.66
C LEU A 148 1.53 2.99 -3.79
N ALA A 149 1.21 2.32 -2.68
CA ALA A 149 2.21 1.63 -1.87
C ALA A 149 2.95 0.56 -2.69
N LEU A 150 2.23 -0.28 -3.44
CA LEU A 150 2.83 -1.30 -4.32
C LEU A 150 3.74 -0.68 -5.39
N ALA A 151 3.36 0.46 -5.98
CA ALA A 151 4.20 1.19 -6.92
C ALA A 151 5.51 1.71 -6.29
N HIS A 152 5.55 1.92 -4.97
CA HIS A 152 6.77 2.25 -4.24
C HIS A 152 7.58 1.01 -3.83
N GLY A 153 7.25 -0.18 -4.35
CA GLY A 153 7.96 -1.43 -4.05
C GLY A 153 7.62 -2.03 -2.68
N VAL A 154 6.49 -1.63 -2.09
CA VAL A 154 5.96 -2.28 -0.88
C VAL A 154 5.58 -3.73 -1.20
N THR A 155 6.00 -4.66 -0.35
CA THR A 155 5.79 -6.10 -0.53
C THR A 155 4.85 -6.73 0.50
N GLY A 156 4.38 -5.95 1.48
CA GLY A 156 3.40 -6.39 2.47
C GLY A 156 2.44 -5.28 2.85
N VAL A 157 1.15 -5.60 2.90
CA VAL A 157 0.06 -4.65 3.20
C VAL A 157 -0.80 -5.24 4.30
N HIS A 158 -0.94 -4.49 5.39
CA HIS A 158 -1.77 -4.81 6.54
C HIS A 158 -2.78 -3.69 6.73
N TYR A 159 -3.92 -3.97 7.35
CA TYR A 159 -4.92 -2.95 7.63
C TYR A 159 -5.16 -2.78 9.12
N PHE A 160 -5.18 -1.53 9.59
CA PHE A 160 -5.67 -1.16 10.90
C PHE A 160 -7.10 -0.63 10.77
N MET A 161 -8.13 -1.34 11.25
CA MET A 161 -8.11 -2.71 11.76
C MET A 161 -9.28 -3.52 11.23
N TYR A 162 -9.09 -4.85 11.16
CA TYR A 162 -10.14 -5.76 10.70
C TYR A 162 -11.38 -5.73 11.60
N TYR A 163 -11.20 -5.76 12.92
CA TYR A 163 -12.28 -5.80 13.89
C TYR A 163 -12.05 -4.81 15.03
N GLY A 164 -13.08 -4.08 15.43
CA GLY A 164 -13.03 -3.24 16.62
C GLY A 164 -14.39 -2.70 17.06
N TYR A 165 -14.42 -2.16 18.28
CA TYR A 165 -15.61 -1.53 18.85
C TYR A 165 -15.72 -0.07 18.36
N GLU A 166 -16.84 0.27 17.71
CA GLU A 166 -17.10 1.57 17.05
C GLU A 166 -16.11 1.97 15.92
N LEU A 167 -15.10 1.14 15.63
CA LEU A 167 -14.01 1.41 14.68
C LEU A 167 -13.50 0.11 14.05
N GLY A 168 -13.42 0.03 12.73
CA GLY A 168 -12.83 -1.12 12.01
C GLY A 168 -13.51 -1.43 10.68
N MET A 169 -13.04 -2.48 10.00
CA MET A 169 -13.73 -3.04 8.83
C MET A 169 -15.00 -3.82 9.25
N VAL A 170 -14.91 -4.52 10.36
CA VAL A 170 -16.01 -5.22 11.04
C VAL A 170 -16.22 -4.52 12.37
N VAL A 171 -17.34 -3.82 12.51
CA VAL A 171 -17.60 -3.03 13.71
C VAL A 171 -18.64 -3.71 14.57
N ASP A 172 -18.30 -3.95 15.84
CA ASP A 172 -19.28 -4.37 16.84
C ASP A 172 -20.02 -3.14 17.38
N LEU A 173 -21.33 -3.08 17.12
CA LEU A 173 -22.17 -1.99 17.60
C LEU A 173 -22.54 -2.13 19.08
N GLY A 174 -22.39 -3.33 19.66
CA GLY A 174 -22.87 -3.69 20.99
C GLY A 174 -24.37 -3.41 21.20
N THR A 175 -24.91 -3.88 22.33
CA THR A 175 -26.14 -3.30 22.90
C THR A 175 -25.75 -2.34 24.01
N PRO A 176 -26.21 -1.08 24.03
CA PRO A 176 -25.98 -0.19 25.15
C PRO A 176 -26.70 -0.74 26.39
N THR A 177 -25.97 -1.38 27.31
CA THR A 177 -26.53 -1.76 28.61
C THR A 177 -26.76 -0.47 29.42
N PRO A 178 -28.00 -0.17 29.84
CA PRO A 178 -28.27 1.00 30.67
C PRO A 178 -27.45 0.93 31.97
N GLY A 179 -26.73 2.00 32.31
CA GLY A 179 -26.08 2.17 33.62
C GLY A 179 -24.56 1.98 33.68
N SER A 180 -23.89 1.46 32.64
CA SER A 180 -22.42 1.37 32.65
C SER A 180 -21.76 2.65 32.13
N ARG A 181 -21.64 3.64 33.02
CA ARG A 181 -20.68 4.74 32.91
C ARG A 181 -19.38 4.30 33.58
N GLY A 182 -18.45 3.73 32.83
CA GLY A 182 -17.17 3.31 33.38
C GLY A 182 -16.24 2.76 32.30
N SER A 183 -14.99 3.22 32.33
CA SER A 183 -13.88 3.03 31.39
C SER A 183 -13.33 1.60 31.25
N GLY A 184 -14.18 0.58 31.34
CA GLY A 184 -13.77 -0.81 31.13
C GLY A 184 -14.04 -1.24 29.71
N ILE A 185 -13.00 -1.75 29.02
CA ILE A 185 -13.12 -2.59 27.83
C ILE A 185 -14.20 -3.63 28.14
N ARG A 186 -15.41 -3.45 27.58
CA ARG A 186 -16.41 -4.50 27.65
C ARG A 186 -15.93 -5.64 26.75
N PRO A 187 -16.06 -6.91 27.15
CA PRO A 187 -15.83 -8.00 26.23
C PRO A 187 -16.75 -7.79 25.03
N THR A 188 -16.17 -7.53 23.87
CA THR A 188 -16.88 -7.38 22.62
C THR A 188 -17.46 -8.75 22.29
N GLN A 189 -18.78 -8.91 22.33
CA GLN A 189 -19.41 -10.24 22.26
C GLN A 189 -19.64 -10.72 20.83
N TYR A 190 -19.23 -9.97 19.79
CA TYR A 190 -19.50 -10.29 18.38
C TYR A 190 -21.00 -10.40 18.05
N GLU A 191 -21.87 -9.94 18.94
CA GLU A 191 -23.32 -10.19 18.84
C GLU A 191 -24.00 -9.26 17.82
N ASN A 192 -23.40 -8.10 17.53
CA ASN A 192 -24.00 -7.09 16.64
C ASN A 192 -22.96 -6.49 15.67
N THR A 193 -22.25 -7.35 14.92
CA THR A 193 -21.24 -6.90 13.96
C THR A 193 -21.83 -6.40 12.66
N VAL A 194 -21.33 -5.26 12.16
CA VAL A 194 -21.67 -4.68 10.86
C VAL A 194 -20.41 -4.58 10.00
N LEU A 195 -20.54 -4.95 8.73
CA LEU A 195 -19.48 -4.79 7.72
C LEU A 195 -19.50 -3.37 7.17
N THR A 196 -18.37 -2.67 7.20
CA THR A 196 -18.22 -1.32 6.66
C THR A 196 -17.87 -1.34 5.18
N ARG A 197 -17.84 -0.16 4.52
CA ARG A 197 -17.45 -0.06 3.10
C ARG A 197 -16.00 -0.51 2.90
N SER A 198 -15.13 -0.17 3.84
CA SER A 198 -13.73 -0.60 3.90
C SER A 198 -13.58 -2.12 3.83
N TRP A 199 -14.48 -2.88 4.50
CA TRP A 199 -14.47 -4.34 4.43
C TRP A 199 -14.72 -4.85 3.00
N TYR A 200 -15.76 -4.34 2.35
CA TYR A 200 -16.09 -4.73 0.98
C TYR A 200 -14.99 -4.31 0.00
N ALA A 201 -14.46 -3.10 0.16
CA ALA A 201 -13.37 -2.60 -0.65
C ALA A 201 -12.11 -3.47 -0.53
N ALA A 202 -11.72 -3.86 0.69
CA ALA A 202 -10.59 -4.75 0.93
C ALA A 202 -10.84 -6.16 0.39
N ARG A 203 -12.03 -6.75 0.64
CA ARG A 203 -12.43 -8.05 0.10
C ARG A 203 -12.29 -8.10 -1.42
N ASP A 204 -12.79 -7.08 -2.11
CA ASP A 204 -12.83 -7.04 -3.57
C ASP A 204 -11.45 -6.80 -4.19
N MET A 205 -10.57 -6.09 -3.47
CA MET A 205 -9.21 -5.79 -3.92
C MET A 205 -8.21 -6.91 -3.61
N ALA A 206 -8.42 -7.70 -2.55
CA ALA A 206 -7.48 -8.72 -2.12
C ALA A 206 -7.09 -9.74 -3.22
N PRO A 207 -8.01 -10.26 -4.06
CA PRO A 207 -7.64 -11.13 -5.17
C PRO A 207 -6.78 -10.42 -6.23
N GLU A 208 -6.99 -9.12 -6.46
CA GLU A 208 -6.20 -8.32 -7.40
C GLU A 208 -4.75 -8.23 -6.91
N ILE A 209 -4.56 -7.90 -5.62
CA ILE A 209 -3.23 -7.83 -4.98
C ILE A 209 -2.57 -9.20 -4.94
N HIS A 210 -3.29 -10.26 -4.57
CA HIS A 210 -2.73 -11.60 -4.48
C HIS A 210 -2.15 -12.08 -5.82
N ARG A 211 -2.85 -11.82 -6.93
CA ARG A 211 -2.37 -12.18 -8.27
C ARG A 211 -1.12 -11.39 -8.64
N LEU A 212 -1.14 -10.07 -8.48
CA LEU A 212 0.05 -9.23 -8.73
C LEU A 212 1.22 -9.59 -7.81
N GLY A 213 0.93 -10.02 -6.58
CA GLY A 213 1.89 -10.47 -5.58
C GLY A 213 2.80 -11.58 -6.09
N LYS A 214 2.29 -12.48 -6.96
CA LYS A 214 3.10 -13.53 -7.62
C LYS A 214 4.28 -12.98 -8.41
N SER A 215 4.23 -11.70 -8.84
CA SER A 215 5.35 -11.02 -9.49
C SER A 215 6.07 -10.04 -8.56
N LEU A 216 5.29 -9.18 -7.89
CA LEU A 216 5.83 -8.01 -7.20
C LEU A 216 6.84 -8.36 -6.09
N ILE A 217 6.70 -9.52 -5.43
CA ILE A 217 7.62 -9.90 -4.35
C ILE A 217 9.06 -10.17 -4.86
N HIS A 218 9.22 -10.49 -6.14
CA HIS A 218 10.51 -10.72 -6.79
C HIS A 218 11.15 -9.45 -7.33
N MET A 219 10.44 -8.32 -7.24
CA MET A 219 10.84 -7.06 -7.83
C MET A 219 11.32 -6.09 -6.75
N ARG A 220 12.16 -5.14 -7.15
CA ARG A 220 12.61 -4.03 -6.32
C ARG A 220 12.43 -2.73 -7.08
N LEU A 221 12.04 -1.68 -6.35
CA LEU A 221 11.90 -0.35 -6.92
C LEU A 221 13.24 0.12 -7.50
N ASP A 222 13.21 0.54 -8.76
CA ASP A 222 14.36 1.09 -9.45
C ASP A 222 14.13 2.57 -9.80
N GLY A 223 14.77 3.45 -9.03
CA GLY A 223 14.57 4.89 -9.08
C GLY A 223 13.48 5.36 -8.13
N ASP A 224 12.96 6.56 -8.40
CA ASP A 224 11.85 7.15 -7.66
C ASP A 224 10.54 6.93 -8.41
N VAL A 225 9.42 6.95 -7.67
CA VAL A 225 8.09 7.02 -8.30
C VAL A 225 7.88 8.44 -8.81
N THR A 226 7.48 8.54 -10.07
CA THR A 226 7.26 9.81 -10.78
C THR A 226 5.79 9.95 -11.16
N TYR A 227 5.36 11.16 -11.50
CA TYR A 227 3.94 11.46 -11.67
C TYR A 227 3.66 12.17 -12.99
N SER A 228 2.63 11.73 -13.71
CA SER A 228 2.09 12.44 -14.86
C SER A 228 0.77 13.13 -14.51
N GLY A 229 0.54 14.33 -15.04
CA GLY A 229 -0.56 15.21 -14.65
C GLY A 229 -0.17 16.09 -13.46
N GLN A 230 -1.02 16.17 -12.43
CA GLN A 230 -0.64 16.85 -11.20
C GLN A 230 0.45 16.07 -10.47
N VAL A 231 1.52 16.76 -10.10
CA VAL A 231 2.64 16.19 -9.34
C VAL A 231 2.41 16.51 -7.86
N PRO A 232 2.33 15.50 -6.98
CA PRO A 232 2.23 15.73 -5.54
C PRO A 232 3.45 16.50 -5.01
N GLU A 233 3.28 17.18 -3.87
CA GLU A 233 4.37 17.91 -3.25
C GLU A 233 5.57 16.99 -2.97
N GLN A 234 6.79 17.50 -3.18
CA GLN A 234 8.05 16.76 -2.96
C GLN A 234 8.20 15.51 -3.85
N CYS A 235 7.39 15.38 -4.90
CA CYS A 235 7.52 14.33 -5.90
C CYS A 235 8.01 14.90 -7.24
N SER A 236 8.43 14.01 -8.13
CA SER A 236 8.99 14.40 -9.43
C SER A 236 8.01 14.14 -10.57
N PRO A 237 7.97 15.03 -11.59
CA PRO A 237 7.21 14.76 -12.81
C PRO A 237 7.79 13.54 -13.55
N PHE A 238 6.94 12.82 -14.27
CA PHE A 238 7.39 11.79 -15.20
C PHE A 238 7.74 12.42 -16.55
N GLU A 239 9.02 12.39 -16.89
CA GLU A 239 9.57 12.97 -18.13
C GLU A 239 9.94 11.91 -19.17
N GLY A 240 9.46 10.68 -18.99
CA GLY A 240 9.85 9.52 -19.79
C GLY A 240 11.03 8.75 -19.18
N ARG A 241 11.11 7.45 -19.48
CA ARG A 241 12.24 6.59 -19.12
C ARG A 241 12.33 5.40 -20.06
N GLY A 242 13.54 5.19 -20.59
CA GLY A 242 13.82 4.10 -21.52
C GLY A 242 12.87 4.16 -22.72
N HIS A 243 12.11 3.10 -22.91
CA HIS A 243 11.14 3.01 -24.00
C HIS A 243 9.78 3.64 -23.72
N LEU A 244 9.45 3.96 -22.46
CA LEU A 244 8.21 4.67 -22.09
C LEU A 244 8.46 6.18 -22.18
N LEU A 245 7.94 6.82 -23.23
CA LEU A 245 8.15 8.24 -23.49
C LEU A 245 7.16 9.13 -22.73
N ALA A 246 5.92 8.68 -22.57
CA ALA A 246 4.89 9.41 -21.83
C ALA A 246 3.81 8.47 -21.29
N ALA A 247 3.14 8.91 -20.23
CA ALA A 247 1.91 8.30 -19.72
C ALA A 247 0.90 9.42 -19.49
N ALA A 248 -0.35 9.27 -19.94
CA ALA A 248 -1.36 10.30 -19.79
C ALA A 248 -2.76 9.70 -19.65
N ILE A 249 -3.66 10.42 -18.98
CA ILE A 249 -5.09 10.16 -19.06
C ILE A 249 -5.61 10.81 -20.33
N VAL A 250 -6.29 10.05 -21.19
CA VAL A 250 -6.85 10.52 -22.45
C VAL A 250 -8.37 10.48 -22.40
N ASN A 251 -9.02 11.47 -23.01
CA ASN A 251 -10.47 11.59 -23.08
C ASN A 251 -11.15 11.58 -21.71
N ASP A 252 -10.76 12.51 -20.83
CA ASP A 252 -11.62 12.92 -19.72
C ASP A 252 -12.72 13.81 -20.32
N SER A 253 -13.59 13.23 -21.14
CA SER A 253 -14.78 13.95 -21.60
C SER A 253 -15.59 14.23 -20.34
N ALA A 254 -15.46 15.46 -19.84
CA ALA A 254 -16.10 16.04 -18.66
C ALA A 254 -17.64 15.93 -18.61
N ALA A 255 -18.23 15.16 -19.52
CA ALA A 255 -19.66 14.99 -19.72
C ALA A 255 -20.27 13.76 -19.02
N THR A 256 -19.48 12.83 -18.45
CA THR A 256 -20.06 11.60 -17.86
C THR A 256 -20.01 11.46 -16.35
N MET A 257 -19.34 12.33 -15.58
CA MET A 257 -19.46 12.31 -14.12
C MET A 257 -19.39 13.70 -13.50
N GLN A 258 -20.54 14.38 -13.40
CA GLN A 258 -20.78 15.35 -12.32
C GLN A 258 -21.07 14.61 -10.99
N VAL A 259 -20.26 13.62 -10.64
CA VAL A 259 -20.30 13.05 -9.28
C VAL A 259 -19.30 13.84 -8.49
N ASN A 260 -19.74 14.95 -7.88
CA ASN A 260 -19.07 15.73 -6.83
C ASN A 260 -17.58 15.42 -6.66
N THR A 261 -16.79 15.55 -7.72
CA THR A 261 -15.35 15.56 -7.60
C THR A 261 -15.10 16.94 -7.07
N GLU A 262 -14.93 17.05 -5.76
CA GLU A 262 -14.33 18.23 -5.16
C GLU A 262 -13.15 18.64 -6.08
N PRO A 263 -13.01 19.93 -6.41
CA PRO A 263 -12.11 20.46 -7.45
C PRO A 263 -10.61 20.13 -7.26
N GLU A 264 -10.26 19.32 -6.28
CA GLU A 264 -8.91 19.05 -5.81
C GLU A 264 -8.44 17.60 -6.00
N ASN A 265 -9.21 16.71 -6.66
CA ASN A 265 -8.71 15.36 -6.97
C ASN A 265 -8.18 15.29 -8.42
N PRO A 266 -6.88 15.56 -8.65
CA PRO A 266 -6.34 15.59 -9.99
C PRO A 266 -6.30 14.23 -10.65
N SER A 267 -6.75 14.21 -11.90
CA SER A 267 -6.41 13.19 -12.88
C SER A 267 -4.87 13.11 -13.04
N SER A 268 -4.24 12.28 -12.21
CA SER A 268 -2.81 12.02 -12.22
C SER A 268 -2.53 10.52 -12.29
N LEU A 269 -1.35 10.17 -12.80
CA LEU A 269 -0.85 8.80 -12.84
C LEU A 269 0.45 8.73 -12.04
N ALA A 270 0.59 7.74 -11.15
CA ALA A 270 1.89 7.39 -10.61
C ALA A 270 2.55 6.36 -11.54
N VAL A 271 3.83 6.58 -11.84
CA VAL A 271 4.64 5.76 -12.72
C VAL A 271 5.88 5.31 -11.95
N SER A 272 6.04 4.00 -11.83
CA SER A 272 7.16 3.38 -11.13
C SER A 272 7.84 2.37 -12.03
N PHE A 273 9.15 2.21 -11.85
CA PHE A 273 9.95 1.20 -12.52
C PHE A 273 10.50 0.24 -11.48
N LEU A 274 10.49 -1.03 -11.81
CA LEU A 274 10.96 -2.09 -10.95
C LEU A 274 11.92 -3.00 -11.71
N THR A 275 12.83 -3.63 -10.99
CA THR A 275 13.76 -4.62 -11.54
C THR A 275 13.66 -5.92 -10.75
N ASP A 276 13.76 -7.05 -11.45
CA ASP A 276 13.91 -8.35 -10.80
C ASP A 276 15.39 -8.76 -10.64
N GLN A 277 15.62 -9.94 -10.09
CA GLN A 277 16.97 -10.48 -9.89
C GLN A 277 17.72 -10.79 -11.19
N ALA A 278 17.00 -11.02 -12.30
CA ALA A 278 17.59 -11.22 -13.61
C ALA A 278 17.95 -9.89 -14.30
N GLY A 279 17.61 -8.75 -13.69
CA GLY A 279 17.82 -7.43 -14.26
C GLY A 279 16.76 -7.03 -15.29
N GLU A 280 15.65 -7.75 -15.35
CA GLU A 280 14.54 -7.38 -16.24
C GLU A 280 13.79 -6.17 -15.68
N GLU A 281 13.44 -5.24 -16.57
CA GLU A 281 12.70 -4.03 -16.21
C GLU A 281 11.20 -4.24 -16.36
N TYR A 282 10.48 -3.81 -15.32
CA TYR A 282 9.02 -3.75 -15.25
C TYR A 282 8.63 -2.32 -14.93
N PHE A 283 7.38 -1.96 -15.23
CA PHE A 283 6.84 -0.69 -14.80
C PHE A 283 5.38 -0.83 -14.40
N MET A 284 4.98 -0.06 -13.40
CA MET A 284 3.61 -0.05 -12.88
C MET A 284 3.02 1.34 -13.04
N ILE A 285 1.79 1.37 -13.57
CA ILE A 285 1.01 2.58 -13.79
C ILE A 285 -0.18 2.55 -12.84
N VAL A 286 -0.31 3.56 -11.98
CA VAL A 286 -1.41 3.68 -11.03
C VAL A 286 -2.28 4.88 -11.40
N ASN A 287 -3.58 4.65 -11.56
CA ASN A 287 -4.57 5.70 -11.67
C ASN A 287 -4.83 6.30 -10.28
N MET A 288 -4.42 7.55 -10.07
CA MET A 288 -4.53 8.22 -8.78
C MET A 288 -5.91 8.81 -8.51
N VAL A 289 -6.87 8.72 -9.42
CA VAL A 289 -8.22 9.25 -9.20
C VAL A 289 -8.93 8.46 -8.10
N HIS A 290 -9.30 9.15 -7.03
CA HIS A 290 -10.02 8.61 -5.87
C HIS A 290 -10.90 9.69 -5.21
N GLY A 291 -11.48 9.40 -4.07
CA GLY A 291 -12.23 10.39 -3.29
C GLY A 291 -13.26 9.77 -2.37
N SER A 292 -13.81 10.60 -1.47
CA SER A 292 -14.89 10.17 -0.59
C SER A 292 -16.08 9.64 -1.40
N ARG A 293 -16.53 8.44 -1.04
CA ARG A 293 -17.67 7.76 -1.69
C ARG A 293 -17.49 7.47 -3.20
N MET A 294 -16.26 7.48 -3.69
CA MET A 294 -15.95 7.17 -5.08
C MET A 294 -15.73 5.66 -5.26
N SER A 295 -16.53 5.02 -6.11
CA SER A 295 -16.26 3.64 -6.49
C SER A 295 -15.08 3.57 -7.47
N LYS A 296 -14.48 2.39 -7.62
CA LYS A 296 -13.40 2.17 -8.60
C LYS A 296 -13.84 2.41 -10.05
N LEU A 297 -15.13 2.27 -10.34
CA LEU A 297 -15.68 2.51 -11.68
C LEU A 297 -15.87 4.01 -11.92
N ASP A 298 -16.25 4.78 -10.90
CA ASP A 298 -16.40 6.23 -11.00
C ASP A 298 -15.04 6.92 -11.25
N GLY A 299 -14.00 6.41 -10.59
CA GLY A 299 -12.63 6.86 -10.80
C GLY A 299 -11.96 6.28 -12.05
N ALA A 300 -12.64 5.46 -12.86
CA ALA A 300 -12.02 4.84 -14.02
C ALA A 300 -11.61 5.86 -15.08
N ARG A 301 -10.44 5.66 -15.70
CA ARG A 301 -9.90 6.53 -16.74
C ARG A 301 -9.33 5.71 -17.89
N THR A 302 -9.37 6.27 -19.09
CA THR A 302 -8.59 5.75 -20.22
C THR A 302 -7.17 6.28 -20.09
N VAL A 303 -6.21 5.38 -19.97
CA VAL A 303 -4.79 5.69 -19.91
C VAL A 303 -4.18 5.41 -21.27
N ARG A 304 -3.40 6.37 -21.78
CA ARG A 304 -2.53 6.21 -22.93
C ARG A 304 -1.08 6.19 -22.46
N LEU A 305 -0.37 5.14 -22.84
CA LEU A 305 1.08 5.07 -22.73
C LEU A 305 1.67 5.29 -24.12
N THR A 306 2.70 6.12 -24.22
CA THR A 306 3.41 6.41 -25.46
C THR A 306 4.82 5.83 -25.38
N PHE A 307 5.23 5.14 -26.42
CA PHE A 307 6.51 4.46 -26.50
C PHE A 307 7.28 4.89 -27.74
N ASP A 308 8.57 4.55 -27.76
CA ASP A 308 9.33 4.66 -28.99
C ASP A 308 8.79 3.71 -30.09
N LYS A 309 9.23 3.94 -31.33
CA LYS A 309 8.76 3.23 -32.51
C LYS A 309 8.99 1.70 -32.50
N ASN A 310 9.92 1.22 -31.66
CA ASN A 310 10.37 -0.17 -31.66
C ASN A 310 9.54 -1.06 -30.71
N VAL A 311 8.82 -0.47 -29.75
CA VAL A 311 7.95 -1.22 -28.85
C VAL A 311 6.66 -1.59 -29.56
N THR A 312 6.65 -2.72 -30.26
CA THR A 312 5.45 -3.22 -30.97
C THR A 312 4.50 -4.00 -30.08
N HIS A 313 5.01 -4.52 -28.95
CA HIS A 313 4.29 -5.35 -28.00
C HIS A 313 4.74 -5.07 -26.57
N ILE A 314 3.79 -5.17 -25.63
CA ILE A 314 4.04 -5.06 -24.20
C ILE A 314 3.29 -6.19 -23.51
N GLN A 315 3.87 -6.73 -22.45
CA GLN A 315 3.22 -7.73 -21.63
C GLN A 315 2.60 -7.05 -20.40
N ARG A 316 1.40 -7.47 -20.01
CA ARG A 316 0.71 -7.03 -18.80
C ARG A 316 0.45 -8.23 -17.90
N HIS A 317 0.77 -8.12 -16.62
CA HIS A 317 0.27 -9.07 -15.62
C HIS A 317 -1.15 -8.66 -15.24
N SER A 318 -2.13 -9.43 -15.71
CA SER A 318 -3.54 -9.16 -15.43
C SER A 318 -3.85 -9.40 -13.95
N ARG A 319 -4.10 -8.34 -13.18
CA ARG A 319 -4.57 -8.44 -11.79
C ARG A 319 -5.92 -9.16 -11.65
N HIS A 320 -6.69 -9.32 -12.74
CA HIS A 320 -7.99 -9.99 -12.71
C HIS A 320 -7.88 -11.50 -12.88
N THR A 321 -6.84 -11.98 -13.58
CA THR A 321 -6.70 -13.40 -13.93
C THR A 321 -5.42 -14.03 -13.41
N GLY A 322 -4.40 -13.23 -13.05
CA GLY A 322 -3.05 -13.70 -12.74
C GLY A 322 -2.23 -14.10 -13.96
N ASN A 323 -2.80 -13.98 -15.17
CA ASN A 323 -2.13 -14.38 -16.40
C ASN A 323 -1.36 -13.21 -17.01
N ILE A 324 -0.26 -13.55 -17.70
CA ILE A 324 0.45 -12.62 -18.57
C ILE A 324 -0.31 -12.51 -19.89
N VAL A 325 -0.63 -11.29 -20.28
CA VAL A 325 -1.30 -10.97 -21.55
C VAL A 325 -0.37 -10.10 -22.39
N THR A 326 -0.14 -10.49 -23.64
CA THR A 326 0.61 -9.67 -24.59
C THR A 326 -0.35 -8.72 -25.29
N LEU A 327 -0.04 -7.43 -25.27
CA LEU A 327 -0.80 -6.34 -25.86
C LEU A 327 -0.01 -5.79 -27.05
N VAL A 328 -0.69 -5.58 -28.17
CA VAL A 328 -0.10 -4.95 -29.37
C VAL A 328 -0.24 -3.44 -29.22
N THR A 329 0.81 -2.70 -29.57
CA THR A 329 0.79 -1.24 -29.59
C THR A 329 0.37 -0.70 -30.96
N ASP A 330 -0.40 0.38 -30.97
CA ASP A 330 -0.78 1.10 -32.17
C ASP A 330 0.31 2.09 -32.62
N THR A 331 0.28 2.50 -33.89
CA THR A 331 1.23 3.47 -34.45
C THR A 331 0.60 4.86 -34.50
N SER A 332 1.28 5.86 -33.96
CA SER A 332 0.96 7.28 -34.10
C SER A 332 1.35 7.83 -35.48
N ALA A 333 0.82 9.00 -35.85
CA ALA A 333 1.14 9.65 -37.12
C ALA A 333 2.63 10.03 -37.27
N ASP A 334 3.32 10.29 -36.17
CA ASP A 334 4.76 10.59 -36.12
C ASP A 334 5.65 9.32 -36.07
N GLY A 335 5.03 8.13 -36.14
CA GLY A 335 5.71 6.84 -36.07
C GLY A 335 6.01 6.35 -34.66
N SER A 336 5.66 7.10 -33.61
CA SER A 336 5.70 6.59 -32.23
C SER A 336 4.72 5.44 -32.05
N ARG A 337 4.85 4.69 -30.96
CA ARG A 337 3.87 3.67 -30.57
C ARG A 337 3.04 4.13 -29.39
N PHE A 338 1.83 3.60 -29.25
CA PHE A 338 1.01 3.84 -28.06
C PHE A 338 0.16 2.63 -27.69
N LEU A 339 -0.28 2.59 -26.43
CA LEU A 339 -1.23 1.64 -25.91
C LEU A 339 -2.29 2.40 -25.11
N GLU A 340 -3.56 2.18 -25.44
CA GLU A 340 -4.70 2.66 -24.64
C GLU A 340 -5.37 1.53 -23.88
N PHE A 341 -5.71 1.78 -22.62
CA PHE A 341 -6.48 0.84 -21.81
C PHE A 341 -7.27 1.57 -20.73
N HIS A 342 -8.31 0.92 -20.22
CA HIS A 342 -9.07 1.42 -19.08
C HIS A 342 -8.45 0.96 -17.77
N LEU A 343 -8.23 1.90 -16.86
CA LEU A 343 -7.72 1.66 -15.52
C LEU A 343 -8.69 2.22 -14.48
N GLU A 344 -9.15 1.34 -13.58
CA GLU A 344 -10.09 1.68 -12.51
C GLU A 344 -9.46 2.69 -11.52
N GLY A 345 -10.31 3.48 -10.85
CA GLY A 345 -9.88 4.47 -9.86
C GLY A 345 -9.06 3.86 -8.73
N GLY A 346 -7.98 4.54 -8.36
CA GLY A 346 -7.03 4.11 -7.33
C GLY A 346 -6.25 2.83 -7.66
N THR A 347 -6.40 2.24 -8.84
CA THR A 347 -5.84 0.92 -9.18
C THR A 347 -4.57 1.06 -10.01
N GLY A 348 -3.73 0.01 -10.05
CA GLY A 348 -2.59 -0.05 -10.95
C GLY A 348 -2.48 -1.36 -11.73
N ASP A 349 -1.86 -1.26 -12.91
CA ASP A 349 -1.48 -2.39 -13.76
C ASP A 349 0.05 -2.48 -13.87
N LEU A 350 0.57 -3.72 -13.86
CA LEU A 350 2.00 -4.03 -13.96
C LEU A 350 2.33 -4.51 -15.38
N PHE A 351 3.39 -3.96 -15.95
CA PHE A 351 3.81 -4.19 -17.33
C PHE A 351 5.28 -4.59 -17.42
N LYS A 352 5.62 -5.27 -18.52
CA LYS A 352 6.97 -5.65 -18.91
C LYS A 352 7.14 -5.47 -20.42
N TRP A 353 8.33 -5.08 -20.87
CA TRP A 353 8.69 -5.11 -22.28
C TRP A 353 8.59 -6.53 -22.86
N SER A 354 8.01 -6.67 -24.05
CA SER A 354 7.92 -7.98 -24.73
C SER A 354 9.24 -8.31 -25.43
N ASN A 355 10.25 -8.68 -24.65
CA ASN A 355 11.63 -8.93 -25.12
C ASN A 355 12.00 -10.44 -25.24
N GLY A 356 11.06 -11.35 -24.95
CA GLY A 356 11.27 -12.79 -25.00
C GLY A 356 11.78 -13.40 -23.69
N ASN A 357 12.20 -12.58 -22.72
CA ASN A 357 12.63 -13.06 -21.41
C ASN A 357 11.40 -13.34 -20.53
N PRO A 358 11.47 -14.35 -19.64
CA PRO A 358 10.34 -14.73 -18.78
C PRO A 358 9.99 -13.63 -17.77
N TRP A 359 8.76 -13.65 -17.28
CA TRP A 359 8.38 -12.85 -16.10
C TRP A 359 8.97 -13.46 -14.83
N ALA A 360 9.37 -12.61 -13.89
CA ALA A 360 9.57 -13.03 -12.51
C ALA A 360 8.21 -13.38 -11.91
N LEU A 361 7.92 -14.68 -11.84
CA LEU A 361 6.74 -15.24 -11.22
C LEU A 361 7.18 -16.23 -10.15
N ASP A 362 6.45 -16.28 -9.04
CA ASP A 362 6.51 -17.40 -8.11
C ASP A 362 6.24 -18.67 -8.91
N SER A 363 7.21 -19.58 -8.92
CA SER A 363 7.18 -20.82 -9.71
C SER A 363 6.26 -21.88 -9.12
N ASN A 364 5.16 -21.48 -8.47
CA ASN A 364 4.26 -22.36 -7.74
C ASN A 364 2.82 -22.19 -8.25
N GLU A 365 2.47 -23.02 -9.23
CA GLU A 365 1.35 -23.97 -9.16
C GLU A 365 1.50 -25.05 -10.25
#